data_AF-A0A6H9RUX6-F1
#
_entry.id   AF-A0A6H9RUX6-F1
#
_cell.length_a   1.000
_cell.length_b   1.000
_cell.length_c   1.000
_cell.angle_alpha   90.00
_cell.angle_beta   90.00
_cell.angle_gamma   90.00
#
_symmetry.space_group_name_H-M   'P 1'
#
loop_
_entity.id
_entity.type
_entity.pdbx_description
1 polymer ?
#
loop_
_entity_poly.entity_id
_entity_poly.type
_entity_poly.pdbx_seq_one_letter_code
_entity_poly.pdbx_strand_id
1 'polypeptide(L)'
;PPSPPLPGITRDEDSWLEEFTFYLNSQEFDLAHRKLSLKDGTNNTWELRAKEDSALINATSVALWMSGGDALQLVFEPPLFQPQPVTTAPLSWSILTKASHWGSFTLELRSPHLPTRSIDAEVNVHGT
;
A
#
# COMPACT_ATOMS: atom_id res chain seq x y z
N PRO A 1 -10.83 25.62 -10.74
CA PRO A 1 -9.35 25.57 -10.89
C PRO A 1 -8.75 24.49 -9.98
N PRO A 2 -7.94 23.55 -10.50
CA PRO A 2 -7.12 22.71 -9.64
C PRO A 2 -6.11 23.59 -8.90
N SER A 3 -5.91 23.34 -7.60
CA SER A 3 -4.96 24.05 -6.76
C SER A 3 -3.55 23.97 -7.35
N PRO A 4 -2.71 25.02 -7.23
CA PRO A 4 -1.33 24.94 -7.68
C PRO A 4 -0.59 23.84 -6.92
N PRO A 5 0.28 23.05 -7.59
CA PRO A 5 1.22 22.20 -6.87
C PRO A 5 2.09 23.07 -5.97
N LEU A 6 2.27 22.65 -4.72
CA LEU A 6 3.11 23.36 -3.75
C LEU A 6 4.52 23.54 -4.34
N PRO A 7 5.06 24.78 -4.40
CA PRO A 7 6.37 25.01 -4.98
C PRO A 7 7.46 24.41 -4.09
N GLY A 8 8.30 23.55 -4.68
CA GLY A 8 9.61 23.18 -4.11
C GLY A 8 9.78 21.76 -3.59
N ILE A 9 8.75 20.90 -3.57
CA ILE A 9 8.91 19.49 -3.22
C ILE A 9 9.01 18.68 -4.51
N THR A 10 10.21 18.27 -4.90
CA THR A 10 10.38 17.16 -5.84
C THR A 10 9.81 15.92 -5.17
N ARG A 11 8.63 15.50 -5.62
CA ARG A 11 8.01 14.27 -5.13
C ARG A 11 8.54 13.09 -5.91
N ASP A 12 9.37 12.30 -5.27
CA ASP A 12 9.90 11.04 -5.80
C ASP A 12 9.31 9.87 -5.00
N GLU A 13 9.85 8.68 -5.21
CA GLU A 13 9.33 7.50 -4.55
C GLU A 13 9.52 7.52 -3.02
N ASP A 14 10.48 8.31 -2.51
CA ASP A 14 10.74 8.46 -1.07
C ASP A 14 9.69 9.37 -0.40
N SER A 15 8.93 10.17 -1.17
CA SER A 15 7.81 10.95 -0.64
C SER A 15 6.74 10.09 0.03
N TRP A 16 6.62 8.81 -0.32
CA TRP A 16 5.74 7.88 0.41
C TRP A 16 6.26 7.61 1.82
N LEU A 17 7.58 7.48 1.99
CA LEU A 17 8.23 7.23 3.29
C LEU A 17 8.33 8.48 4.14
N GLU A 18 8.36 9.65 3.51
CA GLU A 18 8.30 10.95 4.20
C GLU A 18 6.93 11.16 4.84
N GLU A 19 5.86 10.79 4.14
CA GLU A 19 4.48 11.10 4.53
C GLU A 19 3.78 9.96 5.31
N PHE A 20 4.20 8.71 5.11
CA PHE A 20 3.55 7.52 5.68
C PHE A 20 4.53 6.56 6.36
N THR A 21 4.00 5.84 7.35
CA THR A 21 4.60 4.62 7.89
C THR A 21 3.74 3.43 7.50
N PHE A 22 4.38 2.35 7.06
CA PHE A 22 3.73 1.15 6.55
C PHE A 22 3.80 0.03 7.58
N TYR A 23 2.75 -0.77 7.70
CA TYR A 23 2.72 -1.93 8.60
C TYR A 23 2.11 -3.14 7.89
N LEU A 24 2.72 -4.31 8.04
CA LEU A 24 2.16 -5.59 7.62
C LEU A 24 1.90 -6.42 8.88
N ASN A 25 0.66 -6.89 9.05
CA ASN A 25 0.24 -7.66 10.22
C ASN A 25 0.60 -6.96 11.54
N SER A 26 0.42 -5.64 11.60
CA SER A 26 0.78 -4.75 12.70
C SER A 26 2.28 -4.62 13.01
N GLN A 27 3.16 -5.18 12.19
CA GLN A 27 4.60 -4.98 12.24
C GLN A 27 5.03 -3.93 11.22
N GLU A 28 5.91 -3.02 11.61
CA GLU A 28 6.43 -1.99 10.70
C GLU A 28 7.13 -2.63 9.49
N PHE A 29 6.75 -2.16 8.30
CA PHE A 29 7.21 -2.65 7.02
C PHE A 29 8.05 -1.57 6.34
N ASP A 30 9.34 -1.85 6.13
CA ASP A 30 10.23 -0.95 5.40
C ASP A 30 10.00 -1.07 3.88
N LEU A 31 9.23 -0.12 3.34
CA LEU A 31 8.90 -0.04 1.92
C LEU A 31 10.12 0.25 1.01
N ALA A 32 11.23 0.78 1.54
CA ALA A 32 12.41 1.12 0.72
C ALA A 32 13.20 -0.13 0.30
N HIS A 33 13.27 -1.13 1.17
CA HIS A 33 14.24 -2.24 1.03
C HIS A 33 13.60 -3.63 1.06
N ARG A 34 12.29 -3.74 1.27
CA ARG A 34 11.64 -5.04 1.44
C ARG A 34 10.57 -5.31 0.39
N LYS A 35 10.52 -6.60 0.02
CA LYS A 35 9.42 -7.23 -0.69
C LYS A 35 8.28 -7.49 0.30
N LEU A 36 7.04 -7.28 -0.12
CA LEU A 36 5.86 -7.56 0.68
C LEU A 36 5.57 -9.08 0.67
N SER A 37 5.89 -9.76 1.76
CA SER A 37 5.69 -11.21 1.89
C SER A 37 4.39 -11.51 2.63
N LEU A 38 3.38 -11.99 1.91
CA LEU A 38 2.11 -12.42 2.48
C LEU A 38 2.15 -13.90 2.81
N LYS A 39 1.64 -14.25 3.99
CA LYS A 39 1.44 -15.65 4.37
C LYS A 39 0.26 -16.23 3.60
N ASP A 40 0.38 -17.44 3.09
CA ASP A 40 -0.71 -18.13 2.40
C ASP A 40 -1.80 -18.64 3.36
N GLY A 41 -3.00 -18.84 2.79
CA GLY A 41 -4.15 -19.39 3.53
C GLY A 41 -4.62 -18.56 4.71
N THR A 42 -4.22 -17.30 4.81
CA THR A 42 -4.58 -16.41 5.91
C THR A 42 -4.94 -15.00 5.43
N ASN A 43 -5.54 -14.24 6.33
CA ASN A 43 -5.81 -12.82 6.12
C ASN A 43 -4.59 -12.03 6.59
N ASN A 44 -3.96 -11.30 5.67
CA ASN A 44 -2.85 -10.41 5.96
C ASN A 44 -3.37 -8.98 5.99
N THR A 45 -3.00 -8.20 7.00
CA THR A 45 -3.44 -6.81 7.12
C THR A 45 -2.31 -5.89 6.72
N TRP A 46 -2.51 -5.08 5.69
CA TRP A 46 -1.58 -4.03 5.31
C TRP A 46 -2.13 -2.67 5.70
N GLU A 47 -1.39 -1.93 6.52
CA GLU A 47 -1.78 -0.63 7.03
C GLU A 47 -0.83 0.47 6.54
N LEU A 48 -1.40 1.60 6.13
CA LEU A 48 -0.71 2.87 5.91
C LEU A 48 -1.16 3.84 7.00
N ARG A 49 -0.20 4.45 7.68
CA ARG A 49 -0.46 5.50 8.68
C ARG A 49 0.19 6.78 8.22
N ALA A 50 -0.61 7.82 7.99
CA ALA A 50 -0.06 9.14 7.73
C ALA A 50 0.65 9.65 8.98
N LYS A 51 1.81 10.28 8.81
CA LYS A 51 2.50 10.95 9.92
C LYS A 51 1.69 12.16 10.39
N GLU A 52 1.79 12.50 11.66
CA GLU A 52 0.90 13.51 12.31
C GLU A 52 0.93 14.88 11.63
N ASP A 53 2.05 15.25 11.03
CA ASP A 53 2.29 16.51 10.32
C ASP A 53 2.16 16.40 8.78
N SER A 54 1.71 15.24 8.28
CA SER A 54 1.53 15.03 6.84
C SER A 54 0.49 15.98 6.27
N ALA A 55 0.92 16.76 5.26
CA ALA A 55 0.02 17.65 4.52
C ALA A 55 -0.99 16.89 3.64
N LEU A 56 -0.88 15.56 3.57
CA LEU A 56 -1.76 14.70 2.77
C LEU A 56 -3.03 14.27 3.53
N ILE A 57 -3.05 14.43 4.86
CA ILE A 57 -4.23 14.16 5.69
C ILE A 57 -5.39 15.05 5.26
N ASN A 58 -6.53 14.44 4.95
CA ASN A 58 -7.76 15.07 4.41
C ASN A 58 -7.56 15.80 3.07
N ALA A 59 -6.40 15.68 2.43
CA ALA A 59 -6.07 16.35 1.17
C ALA A 59 -5.93 15.35 0.00
N THR A 60 -5.69 14.07 0.27
CA THR A 60 -5.54 13.04 -0.76
C THR A 60 -6.29 11.75 -0.45
N SER A 61 -6.27 10.84 -1.43
CA SER A 61 -6.70 9.46 -1.29
C SER A 61 -5.63 8.52 -1.82
N VAL A 62 -5.62 7.29 -1.31
CA VAL A 62 -4.72 6.21 -1.74
C VAL A 62 -5.55 5.04 -2.24
N ALA A 63 -5.23 4.53 -3.42
CA ALA A 63 -5.80 3.31 -3.98
C ALA A 63 -4.70 2.26 -4.18
N LEU A 64 -5.06 0.99 -4.01
CA LEU A 64 -4.19 -0.13 -4.36
C LEU A 64 -4.52 -0.64 -5.75
N TRP A 65 -3.48 -0.91 -6.51
CA TRP A 65 -3.54 -1.57 -7.80
C TRP A 65 -2.70 -2.83 -7.74
N MET A 66 -3.05 -3.83 -8.53
CA MET A 66 -2.31 -5.08 -8.61
C MET A 66 -1.97 -5.35 -10.08
N SER A 67 -0.73 -5.73 -10.32
CA SER A 67 -0.26 -6.23 -11.62
C SER A 67 0.37 -7.60 -11.45
N GLY A 68 -0.03 -8.54 -12.32
CA GLY A 68 0.24 -9.96 -12.13
C GLY A 68 -0.56 -10.56 -10.96
N GLY A 69 -0.32 -11.82 -10.63
CA GLY A 69 -0.95 -12.45 -9.47
C GLY A 69 -2.41 -12.86 -9.62
N ASP A 70 -3.04 -12.73 -10.79
CA ASP A 70 -4.45 -13.13 -11.01
C ASP A 70 -4.73 -14.60 -10.62
N ALA A 71 -3.75 -15.49 -10.83
CA ALA A 71 -3.82 -16.90 -10.45
C ALA A 71 -3.79 -17.14 -8.93
N LEU A 72 -3.38 -16.14 -8.14
CA LEU A 72 -3.29 -16.22 -6.68
C LEU A 72 -4.66 -16.09 -6.00
N GLN A 73 -5.69 -15.63 -6.73
CA GLN A 73 -7.06 -15.47 -6.22
C GLN A 73 -7.14 -14.64 -4.92
N LEU A 74 -6.35 -13.57 -4.86
CA LEU A 74 -6.32 -12.65 -3.71
C LEU A 74 -7.63 -11.86 -3.63
N VAL A 75 -8.13 -11.67 -2.40
CA VAL A 75 -9.27 -10.79 -2.13
C VAL A 75 -8.80 -9.64 -1.26
N PHE A 76 -9.07 -8.41 -1.71
CA PHE A 76 -8.70 -7.17 -1.01
C PHE A 76 -9.93 -6.49 -0.46
N GLU A 77 -9.86 -6.08 0.81
CA GLU A 77 -10.87 -5.26 1.48
C GLU A 77 -10.19 -4.09 2.22
N PRO A 78 -10.35 -2.83 1.80
CA PRO A 78 -11.15 -2.37 0.64
C PRO A 78 -10.69 -2.94 -0.72
N PRO A 79 -11.59 -3.02 -1.72
CA PRO A 79 -11.26 -3.47 -3.06
C PRO A 79 -10.11 -2.70 -3.72
N LEU A 80 -9.40 -3.39 -4.62
CA LEU A 80 -8.46 -2.76 -5.54
C LEU A 80 -9.16 -1.67 -6.38
N PHE A 81 -8.39 -0.69 -6.83
CA PHE A 81 -8.82 0.45 -7.64
C PHE A 81 -9.79 1.41 -6.93
N GLN A 82 -10.11 1.17 -5.65
CA GLN A 82 -10.98 2.06 -4.87
C GLN A 82 -10.14 3.02 -4.03
N PRO A 83 -10.17 4.34 -4.32
CA PRO A 83 -9.45 5.32 -3.52
C PRO A 83 -10.03 5.42 -2.10
N GLN A 84 -9.16 5.28 -1.11
CA GLN A 84 -9.45 5.46 0.30
C GLN A 84 -8.94 6.83 0.76
N PRO A 85 -9.77 7.66 1.41
CA PRO A 85 -9.34 8.98 1.86
C PRO A 85 -8.24 8.84 2.93
N VAL A 86 -7.18 9.64 2.81
CA VAL A 86 -6.14 9.72 3.84
C VAL A 86 -6.68 10.57 4.98
N THR A 87 -6.72 10.00 6.18
CA THR A 87 -7.17 10.71 7.40
C THR A 87 -6.12 10.53 8.50
N THR A 88 -6.40 11.01 9.71
CA THR A 88 -5.59 10.71 10.90
C THR A 88 -5.72 9.25 11.36
N ALA A 89 -6.74 8.53 10.89
CA ALA A 89 -6.88 7.10 11.13
C ALA A 89 -6.04 6.28 10.14
N PRO A 90 -5.50 5.11 10.55
CA PRO A 90 -4.82 4.19 9.65
C PRO A 90 -5.72 3.76 8.49
N LEU A 91 -5.16 3.78 7.27
CA LEU A 91 -5.76 3.13 6.11
C LEU A 91 -5.35 1.67 6.17
N SER A 92 -6.32 0.75 6.14
CA SER A 92 -6.07 -0.68 6.29
C SER A 92 -6.71 -1.45 5.14
N TRP A 93 -5.93 -2.37 4.57
CA TRP A 93 -6.39 -3.35 3.60
C TRP A 93 -6.18 -4.75 4.18
N SER A 94 -7.27 -5.50 4.29
CA SER A 94 -7.26 -6.94 4.50
C SER A 94 -7.02 -7.63 3.16
N ILE A 95 -6.01 -8.49 3.12
CA ILE A 95 -5.60 -9.25 1.95
C ILE A 95 -5.75 -10.73 2.28
N LEU A 96 -6.89 -11.30 1.87
CA LEU A 96 -7.17 -12.71 2.04
C LEU A 96 -6.45 -13.51 0.96
N THR A 97 -5.54 -14.37 1.39
CA THR A 97 -4.81 -15.30 0.53
C THR A 97 -5.45 -16.69 0.59
N LYS A 98 -5.27 -17.47 -0.47
CA LYS A 98 -5.74 -18.85 -0.53
C LYS A 98 -4.59 -19.83 -0.27
N ALA A 99 -4.86 -20.86 0.52
CA ALA A 99 -3.88 -21.90 0.82
C ALA A 99 -3.39 -22.58 -0.47
N SER A 100 -2.09 -22.86 -0.56
CA SER A 100 -1.44 -23.49 -1.72
C SER A 100 -1.46 -22.68 -3.02
N HIS A 101 -1.85 -21.41 -2.99
CA HIS A 101 -1.72 -20.48 -4.11
C HIS A 101 -0.56 -19.53 -3.83
N TRP A 102 0.62 -19.87 -4.35
CA TRP A 102 1.86 -19.11 -4.13
C TRP A 102 2.35 -18.47 -5.41
N GLY A 103 3.10 -17.38 -5.26
CA GLY A 103 3.70 -16.69 -6.39
C GLY A 103 4.01 -15.24 -6.10
N SER A 104 4.66 -14.59 -7.06
CA SER A 104 4.97 -13.17 -7.00
C SER A 104 3.94 -12.36 -7.77
N PHE A 105 3.74 -11.13 -7.33
CA PHE A 105 2.89 -10.12 -7.96
C PHE A 105 3.43 -8.74 -7.58
N THR A 106 2.91 -7.70 -8.20
CA THR A 106 3.29 -6.32 -7.88
C THR A 106 2.07 -5.58 -7.38
N LEU A 107 2.21 -4.92 -6.23
CA LEU A 107 1.23 -3.95 -5.74
C LEU A 107 1.70 -2.55 -6.08
N GLU A 108 0.77 -1.69 -6.46
CA GLU A 108 1.07 -0.29 -6.72
C GLU A 108 0.21 0.60 -5.81
N LEU A 109 0.88 1.53 -5.13
CA LEU A 109 0.25 2.62 -4.42
C LEU A 109 0.04 3.78 -5.38
N ARG A 110 -1.21 4.25 -5.47
CA ARG A 110 -1.56 5.39 -6.31
C ARG A 110 -2.30 6.44 -5.51
N SER A 111 -1.87 7.69 -5.66
CA SER A 111 -2.46 8.87 -5.04
C SER A 111 -2.39 10.03 -6.04
N PRO A 112 -3.39 10.93 -6.09
CA PRO A 112 -3.32 12.12 -6.95
C PRO A 112 -2.13 13.04 -6.64
N HIS A 113 -1.62 12.99 -5.41
CA HIS A 113 -0.59 13.89 -4.92
C HIS A 113 0.80 13.27 -4.83
N LEU A 114 0.93 11.95 -4.95
CA LEU A 114 2.22 11.25 -4.88
C LEU A 114 2.49 10.47 -6.17
N PRO A 115 3.76 10.28 -6.55
CA PRO A 115 4.09 9.41 -7.68
C PRO A 115 3.60 7.98 -7.41
N THR A 116 3.33 7.23 -8.48
CA THR A 116 2.99 5.80 -8.33
C THR A 116 4.19 5.07 -7.76
N ARG A 117 3.98 4.31 -6.69
CA ARG A 117 5.03 3.48 -6.07
C ARG A 117 4.69 2.01 -6.27
N SER A 118 5.59 1.29 -6.93
CA SER A 118 5.48 -0.16 -7.13
C SER A 118 6.15 -0.89 -5.97
N ILE A 119 5.55 -2.00 -5.58
CA ILE A 119 5.98 -2.83 -4.45
C ILE A 119 5.97 -4.26 -4.94
N ASP A 120 7.13 -4.88 -4.97
CA ASP A 120 7.21 -6.32 -5.22
C ASP A 120 6.57 -7.05 -4.06
N ALA A 121 5.68 -7.98 -4.37
CA ALA A 121 4.95 -8.76 -3.38
C ALA A 121 5.02 -10.24 -3.73
N GLU A 122 4.87 -11.09 -2.72
CA GLU A 122 4.74 -12.52 -2.90
C GLU A 122 3.81 -13.14 -1.87
N VAL A 123 3.17 -14.23 -2.26
CA VAL A 123 2.48 -15.13 -1.34
C VAL A 123 3.35 -16.36 -1.16
N ASN A 124 3.71 -16.67 0.09
CA ASN A 124 4.53 -17.82 0.43
C ASN A 124 4.04 -18.49 1.73
N VAL A 125 4.55 -19.70 2.01
CA VAL A 125 4.15 -20.52 3.18
C VAL A 125 4.66 -19.92 4.50
N HIS A 126 5.73 -19.13 4.44
CA HIS A 126 6.46 -18.70 5.64
C HIS A 126 6.00 -17.36 6.19
N GLY A 127 5.41 -16.46 5.39
CA GLY A 127 4.88 -15.16 5.78
C GLY A 127 5.78 -14.40 6.75
N THR A 128 6.71 -13.60 6.25
CA THR A 128 7.71 -12.92 7.08
C THR A 128 7.25 -11.57 7.60
#